data_AF-A0A957S569-F1
#
_entry.id   AF-A0A957S569-F1
#
_cell.length_a   1.000
_cell.length_b   1.000
_cell.length_c   1.000
_cell.angle_alpha   90.00
_cell.angle_beta   90.00
_cell.angle_gamma   90.00
#
_symmetry.space_group_name_H-M   'P 1'
#
loop_
_entity.id
_entity.type
_entity.pdbx_description
1 polymer ?
#
loop_
_entity_poly.entity_id
_entity_poly.type
_entity_poly.pdbx_seq_one_letter_code
_entity_poly.pdbx_strand_id
1 'polypeptide(L)'
;MAVGQTIRQLRAASQAGTQRPVVVERAYWDYLAVIVGTNDIDQIIFDREVTAARDAPSLMLADPTAFAICLSRYEVSYVIVRDAELQNALESELALRPTQSVNDYVFYPVDLAELTRTPTDAPSACPWLDDLPK
;
A
#
# COMPACT_ATOMS: atom_id res chain seq x y z
N MET A 1 -18.00 0.10 5.25
CA MET A 1 -18.35 0.35 3.83
C MET A 1 -17.60 1.53 3.22
N ALA A 2 -17.33 2.62 3.95
CA ALA A 2 -16.73 3.83 3.38
C ALA A 2 -15.35 3.61 2.71
N VAL A 3 -14.39 2.97 3.37
CA VAL A 3 -13.01 2.77 2.85
C VAL A 3 -12.99 2.05 1.50
N GLY A 4 -13.69 0.91 1.38
CA GLY A 4 -13.78 0.19 0.11
C GLY A 4 -14.48 0.97 -1.00
N GLN A 5 -15.52 1.76 -0.67
CA GLN A 5 -16.17 2.63 -1.64
C GLN A 5 -15.23 3.75 -2.12
N THR A 6 -14.45 4.32 -1.21
CA THR A 6 -13.44 5.34 -1.53
C THR A 6 -12.35 4.78 -2.45
N ILE A 7 -11.84 3.58 -2.20
CA ILE A 7 -10.86 2.92 -3.09
C ILE A 7 -11.45 2.75 -4.50
N ARG A 8 -12.68 2.26 -4.61
CA ARG A 8 -13.36 2.12 -5.92
C ARG A 8 -13.53 3.46 -6.62
N GLN A 9 -13.86 4.53 -5.89
CA GLN A 9 -13.99 5.88 -6.45
C GLN A 9 -12.65 6.42 -6.95
N LEU A 10 -11.58 6.29 -6.17
CA LEU A 10 -10.23 6.69 -6.57
C LEU A 10 -9.78 5.96 -7.84
N ARG A 11 -10.11 4.67 -7.95
CA ARG A 11 -9.85 3.88 -9.16
C ARG A 11 -10.69 4.31 -10.36
N ALA A 12 -11.98 4.58 -10.16
CA ALA A 12 -12.85 5.06 -11.24
C ALA A 12 -12.45 6.46 -11.76
N ALA A 13 -11.83 7.28 -10.91
CA ALA A 13 -11.31 8.60 -11.26
C ALA A 13 -9.94 8.55 -11.99
N SER A 14 -9.19 7.47 -11.84
CA SER A 14 -7.94 7.21 -12.57
C SER A 14 -8.26 6.97 -14.05
N GLN A 15 -8.00 7.97 -14.90
CA GLN A 15 -8.31 7.94 -16.35
C GLN A 15 -7.48 6.92 -17.17
N ALA A 16 -6.52 6.23 -16.58
CA ALA A 16 -5.78 5.15 -17.25
C ALA A 16 -6.51 3.83 -16.99
N GLY A 17 -7.01 3.17 -18.05
CA GLY A 17 -7.75 1.90 -18.00
C GLY A 17 -7.01 0.69 -17.41
N THR A 18 -5.87 0.90 -16.76
CA THR A 18 -5.17 -0.06 -15.90
C THR A 18 -5.51 0.27 -14.45
N GLN A 19 -6.39 -0.54 -13.85
CA GLN A 19 -6.62 -0.46 -12.41
C GLN A 19 -5.31 -0.85 -11.69
N ARG A 20 -4.67 0.14 -11.06
CA ARG A 20 -3.40 -0.04 -10.34
C ARG A 20 -3.66 -0.59 -8.93
N PRO A 21 -2.76 -1.43 -8.40
CA PRO A 21 -2.92 -1.96 -7.07
C PRO A 21 -2.84 -0.86 -6.01
N VAL A 22 -3.46 -1.13 -4.86
CA VAL A 22 -3.32 -0.33 -3.64
C VAL A 22 -2.66 -1.17 -2.57
N VAL A 23 -1.76 -0.59 -1.80
CA VAL A 23 -1.16 -1.26 -0.64
C VAL A 23 -1.98 -0.90 0.59
N VAL A 24 -2.32 -1.89 1.39
CA VAL A 24 -3.08 -1.69 2.63
C VAL A 24 -2.40 -2.40 3.79
N GLU A 25 -2.45 -1.76 4.95
CA GLU A 25 -2.05 -2.36 6.21
C GLU A 25 -2.90 -3.60 6.54
N ARG A 26 -2.25 -4.77 6.67
CA ARG A 26 -2.97 -6.04 6.87
C ARG A 26 -3.65 -6.17 8.22
N ALA A 27 -3.04 -5.65 9.30
CA ALA A 27 -3.46 -5.89 10.69
C ALA A 27 -4.96 -5.66 10.94
N TYR A 28 -5.55 -4.71 10.20
CA TYR A 28 -6.96 -4.36 10.31
C TYR A 28 -7.78 -4.64 9.04
N TRP A 29 -7.13 -5.06 7.95
CA TRP A 29 -7.81 -5.26 6.66
C TRP A 29 -8.56 -6.58 6.57
N ASP A 30 -8.14 -7.66 7.24
CA ASP A 30 -8.91 -8.93 7.26
C ASP A 30 -10.38 -8.70 7.64
N TYR A 31 -10.63 -7.77 8.55
CA TYR A 31 -11.97 -7.36 8.99
C TYR A 31 -12.71 -6.53 7.93
N LEU A 32 -11.99 -5.69 7.18
CA LEU A 32 -12.55 -4.89 6.09
C LEU A 32 -12.79 -5.71 4.82
N ALA A 33 -11.98 -6.72 4.52
CA ALA A 33 -12.09 -7.56 3.32
C ALA A 33 -13.40 -8.36 3.27
N VAL A 34 -13.99 -8.71 4.41
CA VAL A 34 -15.35 -9.29 4.49
C VAL A 34 -16.42 -8.28 4.03
N ILE A 35 -16.11 -6.98 4.08
CA ILE A 35 -17.04 -5.86 3.82
C ILE A 35 -16.80 -5.22 2.44
N VAL A 36 -15.60 -5.35 1.89
CA VAL A 36 -15.24 -4.89 0.53
C VAL A 36 -15.44 -6.07 -0.42
N GLY A 37 -16.43 -5.98 -1.31
CA GLY A 37 -16.86 -7.09 -2.17
C GLY A 37 -15.74 -7.78 -2.96
N THR A 38 -15.93 -9.08 -3.18
CA THR A 38 -14.98 -10.09 -3.72
C THR A 38 -14.29 -9.79 -5.05
N ASN A 39 -14.67 -8.74 -5.78
CA ASN A 39 -14.13 -8.46 -7.12
C ASN A 39 -12.91 -7.51 -7.11
N ASP A 40 -12.53 -6.94 -5.97
CA ASP A 40 -11.40 -6.00 -5.84
C ASP A 40 -10.16 -6.60 -5.16
N ILE A 41 -10.22 -7.86 -4.72
CA ILE A 41 -9.18 -8.53 -3.92
C ILE A 41 -7.87 -8.68 -4.69
N ASP A 42 -7.93 -8.98 -6.00
CA ASP A 42 -6.74 -9.23 -6.83
C ASP A 42 -5.84 -7.99 -7.03
N GLN A 43 -6.29 -6.82 -6.56
CA GLN A 43 -5.56 -5.56 -6.67
C GLN A 43 -5.29 -4.90 -5.33
N ILE A 44 -5.44 -5.64 -4.23
CA ILE A 44 -5.04 -5.19 -2.90
C ILE A 44 -3.77 -5.94 -2.55
N ILE A 45 -2.69 -5.19 -2.35
CA ILE A 45 -1.43 -5.71 -1.86
C ILE A 45 -1.40 -5.46 -0.35
N PHE A 46 -0.98 -6.44 0.42
CA PHE A 46 -0.78 -6.27 1.85
C PHE A 46 0.64 -5.79 2.13
N ASP A 47 0.78 -4.95 3.15
CA ASP A 47 2.07 -4.47 3.62
C ASP A 47 2.98 -5.57 4.23
N ARG A 48 2.43 -6.78 4.40
CA ARG A 48 3.08 -8.00 4.90
C ARG A 48 2.41 -9.23 4.29
N GLU A 49 3.11 -10.38 4.27
CA GLU A 49 2.57 -11.65 3.75
C GLU A 49 1.22 -12.01 4.38
N VAL A 50 0.34 -12.69 3.63
CA VAL A 50 -0.99 -13.10 4.14
C VAL A 50 -0.87 -14.20 5.19
N THR A 51 0.22 -14.95 5.19
CA THR A 51 0.49 -16.04 6.14
C THR A 51 1.17 -15.57 7.42
N ALA A 52 1.74 -14.36 7.44
CA ALA A 52 2.43 -13.81 8.60
C ALA A 52 1.49 -13.66 9.82
N ALA A 53 2.07 -13.60 11.02
CA ALA A 53 1.31 -13.24 12.21
C ALA A 53 0.74 -11.81 12.08
N ARG A 54 -0.41 -11.53 12.70
CA ARG A 54 -1.09 -10.21 12.59
C ARG A 54 -0.25 -9.05 13.13
N ASP A 55 0.62 -9.35 14.08
CA ASP A 55 1.57 -8.47 14.74
C ASP A 55 2.95 -8.43 14.08
N ALA A 56 3.15 -9.18 12.98
CA ALA A 56 4.41 -9.13 12.25
C ALA A 56 4.68 -7.70 11.76
N PRO A 57 5.92 -7.20 11.86
CA PRO A 57 6.24 -5.84 11.46
C PRO A 57 5.98 -5.63 9.97
N SER A 58 5.50 -4.45 9.61
CA SER A 58 5.31 -4.05 8.22
C SER A 58 6.64 -3.99 7.47
N LEU A 59 6.64 -4.32 6.18
CA LEU A 59 7.83 -4.15 5.34
C LEU A 59 8.32 -2.70 5.35
N MET A 60 7.40 -1.73 5.41
CA MET A 60 7.76 -0.32 5.50
C MET A 60 8.59 0.01 6.73
N LEU A 61 8.34 -0.64 7.88
CA LEU A 61 9.09 -0.40 9.11
C LEU A 61 10.40 -1.21 9.16
N ALA A 62 10.40 -2.39 8.54
CA ALA A 62 11.58 -3.26 8.51
C ALA A 62 12.62 -2.80 7.49
N ASP A 63 12.19 -2.40 6.30
CA ASP A 63 13.04 -1.95 5.19
C ASP A 63 12.26 -0.96 4.28
N PRO A 64 12.29 0.35 4.59
CA PRO A 64 11.65 1.39 3.77
C PRO A 64 12.13 1.40 2.33
N THR A 65 13.39 1.00 2.07
CA THR A 65 13.97 0.99 0.72
C THR A 65 13.37 -0.13 -0.11
N ALA A 66 13.31 -1.35 0.44
CA ALA A 66 12.63 -2.47 -0.20
C ALA A 66 11.14 -2.18 -0.43
N PHE A 67 10.48 -1.52 0.53
CA PHE A 67 9.09 -1.08 0.38
C PHE A 67 8.92 -0.13 -0.80
N ALA A 68 9.75 0.92 -0.92
CA ALA A 68 9.71 1.85 -2.05
C ALA A 68 9.96 1.17 -3.41
N ILE A 69 10.91 0.24 -3.47
CA ILE A 69 11.18 -0.58 -4.66
C ILE A 69 9.94 -1.39 -5.04
N CYS A 70 9.27 -1.98 -4.04
CA CYS A 70 8.02 -2.70 -4.28
C CYS A 70 6.90 -1.80 -4.80
N LEU A 71 6.70 -0.61 -4.21
CA LEU A 71 5.70 0.35 -4.68
C LEU A 71 5.89 0.69 -6.16
N SER A 72 7.15 0.92 -6.56
CA SER A 72 7.52 1.20 -7.94
C SER A 72 7.31 0.01 -8.86
N ARG A 73 7.77 -1.18 -8.45
CA ARG A 73 7.68 -2.41 -9.26
C ARG A 73 6.25 -2.82 -9.56
N TYR A 74 5.33 -2.65 -8.61
CA TYR A 74 3.92 -3.00 -8.78
C TYR A 74 3.07 -1.83 -9.27
N GLU A 75 3.68 -0.68 -9.56
CA GLU A 75 3.00 0.55 -9.94
C GLU A 75 1.84 0.90 -8.97
N VAL A 76 2.10 0.81 -7.68
CA VAL A 76 1.11 1.06 -6.63
C VAL A 76 0.61 2.50 -6.75
N SER A 77 -0.70 2.68 -6.65
CA SER A 77 -1.35 4.00 -6.77
C SER A 77 -1.53 4.70 -5.42
N TYR A 78 -1.83 3.93 -4.37
CA TYR A 78 -2.05 4.43 -3.02
C TYR A 78 -1.49 3.46 -1.99
N VAL A 79 -0.96 4.02 -0.91
CA VAL A 79 -0.71 3.32 0.36
C VAL A 79 -1.77 3.78 1.36
N ILE A 80 -2.43 2.82 2.02
CA ILE A 80 -3.54 3.08 2.93
C ILE A 80 -3.21 2.45 4.28
N VAL A 81 -3.03 3.27 5.30
CA VAL A 81 -2.59 2.82 6.64
C VAL A 81 -3.43 3.48 7.72
N ARG A 82 -3.57 2.78 8.85
CA ARG A 82 -4.20 3.31 10.06
C ARG A 82 -3.20 3.47 11.19
N ASP A 83 -2.21 2.59 11.26
CA ASP A 83 -1.17 2.64 12.28
C ASP A 83 -0.37 3.96 12.23
N ALA A 84 -0.16 4.58 13.39
CA ALA A 84 0.47 5.89 13.48
C ALA A 84 1.99 5.83 13.25
N GLU A 85 2.64 4.73 13.61
CA GLU A 85 4.07 4.51 13.36
C GLU A 85 4.31 4.38 11.86
N LEU A 86 3.45 3.64 11.16
CA LEU A 86 3.48 3.54 9.70
C LEU A 86 3.22 4.88 9.01
N GLN A 87 2.23 5.65 9.46
CA GLN A 87 1.99 7.00 8.93
C GLN A 87 3.23 7.87 9.04
N ASN A 88 3.85 7.91 10.23
CA ASN A 88 5.07 8.67 10.45
C ASN A 88 6.20 8.21 9.53
N ALA A 89 6.41 6.91 9.39
CA ALA A 89 7.44 6.37 8.53
C ALA A 89 7.21 6.73 7.05
N LEU A 90 5.98 6.64 6.54
CA LEU A 90 5.65 7.02 5.15
C LEU A 90 5.93 8.50 4.89
N GLU A 91 5.66 9.36 5.87
CA GLU A 91 5.87 10.80 5.78
C GLU A 91 7.33 11.20 5.95
N SER A 92 8.08 10.56 6.86
CA SER A 92 9.48 10.93 7.15
C SER A 92 10.48 10.27 6.22
N GLU A 93 10.31 8.98 5.92
CA GLU A 93 11.27 8.18 5.14
C GLU A 93 10.99 8.25 3.63
N LEU A 94 9.72 8.26 3.24
CA LEU A 94 9.31 8.28 1.82
C LEU A 94 8.74 9.62 1.37
N ALA A 95 8.65 10.60 2.26
CA ALA A 95 8.11 11.94 1.99
C ALA A 95 6.69 11.94 1.37
N LEU A 96 5.93 10.86 1.57
CA LEU A 96 4.56 10.77 1.07
C LEU A 96 3.67 11.75 1.84
N ARG A 97 2.68 12.32 1.16
CA ARG A 97 1.75 13.28 1.77
C ARG A 97 0.35 12.71 1.84
N PRO A 98 -0.33 12.79 3.00
CA PRO A 98 -1.69 12.30 3.10
C PRO A 98 -2.64 13.20 2.28
N THR A 99 -3.60 12.59 1.60
CA THR A 99 -4.63 13.33 0.83
C THR A 99 -5.99 13.34 1.50
N GLN A 100 -6.33 12.26 2.19
CA GLN A 100 -7.63 12.11 2.86
C GLN A 100 -7.56 11.06 3.97
N SER A 101 -8.52 11.13 4.89
CA SER A 101 -8.75 10.11 5.90
C SER A 101 -10.19 9.61 5.86
N VAL A 102 -10.38 8.29 6.01
CA VAL A 102 -11.68 7.63 6.06
C VAL A 102 -11.65 6.55 7.13
N ASN A 103 -12.50 6.68 8.16
CA ASN A 103 -12.56 5.74 9.28
C ASN A 103 -11.18 5.45 9.91
N ASP A 104 -10.43 6.51 10.20
CA ASP A 104 -9.06 6.48 10.73
C ASP A 104 -7.97 5.93 9.78
N TYR A 105 -8.33 5.46 8.58
CA TYR A 105 -7.34 5.14 7.55
C TYR A 105 -6.94 6.40 6.80
N VAL A 106 -5.64 6.59 6.61
CA VAL A 106 -5.05 7.69 5.87
C VAL A 106 -4.57 7.18 4.52
N PHE A 107 -4.89 7.94 3.48
CA PHE A 107 -4.58 7.60 2.09
C PHE A 107 -3.41 8.45 1.60
N TYR A 108 -2.35 7.77 1.17
CA TYR A 108 -1.14 8.35 0.61
C TYR A 108 -1.08 8.01 -0.88
N PRO A 109 -1.29 8.98 -1.80
CA PRO A 109 -1.03 8.75 -3.21
C PRO A 109 0.46 8.49 -3.42
N VAL A 110 0.74 7.59 -4.34
CA VAL A 110 2.12 7.25 -4.70
C VAL A 110 2.45 7.90 -6.04
N ASP A 111 3.36 8.85 -6.03
CA ASP A 111 3.98 9.37 -7.25
C ASP A 111 5.33 8.66 -7.48
N LEU A 112 5.35 7.79 -8.49
CA LEU A 112 6.53 7.02 -8.86
C LEU A 112 7.73 7.91 -9.25
N ALA A 113 7.47 9.12 -9.75
CA ALA A 113 8.51 10.07 -10.12
C ALA A 113 9.19 10.71 -8.88
N GLU A 114 8.51 10.72 -7.74
CA GLU A 114 9.08 11.21 -6.48
C GLU A 114 9.83 10.09 -5.72
N LEU A 115 9.34 8.84 -5.78
CA LEU A 115 9.97 7.68 -5.15
C LEU A 115 11.36 7.32 -5.70
N THR A 116 11.65 7.68 -6.95
CA THR A 116 12.91 7.33 -7.66
C THR A 116 14.09 8.25 -7.33
N ARG A 117 13.91 9.23 -6.45
CA ARG A 117 14.98 10.19 -6.06
C ARG A 117 15.84 9.72 -4.89
N THR A 118 15.50 8.60 -4.26
CA THR A 118 16.28 8.03 -3.15
C THR A 118 17.47 7.24 -3.71
N PRO A 119 18.73 7.57 -3.34
CA PRO A 119 19.92 6.93 -3.90
C PRO A 119 19.92 5.43 -3.57
N THR A 120 19.81 4.59 -4.60
CA THR A 120 19.71 3.14 -4.48
C THR A 120 21.10 2.51 -4.61
N ASP A 121 21.86 2.43 -3.52
CA ASP A 121 23.19 1.78 -3.50
C ASP A 121 23.14 0.29 -3.09
N ALA A 122 21.96 -0.31 -2.93
CA ALA A 122 21.79 -1.73 -2.64
C ALA A 122 20.73 -2.40 -3.53
N PRO A 123 20.95 -3.62 -4.02
CA PRO A 123 19.91 -4.43 -4.64
C PRO A 123 19.02 -5.03 -3.55
N SER A 124 18.19 -4.22 -2.90
CA SER A 124 17.07 -4.75 -2.10
C SER A 124 16.01 -5.25 -3.08
N ALA A 125 15.93 -6.57 -3.26
CA ALA A 125 14.86 -7.17 -4.03
C ALA A 125 13.52 -6.92 -3.33
N CYS A 126 12.46 -6.64 -4.10
CA CYS A 126 11.13 -6.52 -3.54
C CYS A 126 10.63 -7.88 -3.00
N PRO A 127 10.38 -8.04 -1.69
CA PRO A 127 10.03 -9.33 -1.10
C PRO A 127 8.56 -9.73 -1.30
N TRP A 128 7.69 -8.87 -1.84
CA TRP A 128 6.30 -9.24 -2.19
C TRP A 128 6.18 -10.23 -3.38
N LEU A 129 7.30 -10.74 -3.87
CA LEU A 129 7.43 -11.56 -5.08
C LEU A 129 6.79 -12.95 -4.99
N ASP A 130 6.47 -13.46 -3.79
CA ASP A 130 6.00 -14.83 -3.61
C ASP A 130 4.47 -15.01 -3.52
N ASP A 131 3.69 -13.92 -3.39
CA ASP A 131 2.28 -14.03 -2.93
C ASP A 131 1.20 -13.41 -3.86
N LEU A 132 1.55 -12.85 -5.02
CA LEU A 132 0.54 -12.30 -5.94
C LEU A 132 0.03 -13.32 -6.97
N PRO A 133 -1.30 -13.47 -7.16
CA PRO A 133 -1.84 -14.36 -8.18
C PRO A 133 -1.36 -13.90 -9.56
N LYS A 134 -0.82 -14.85 -10.34
CA LYS A 134 -0.41 -14.66 -11.73
C LYS A 134 -1.60 -14.48 -12.67
#